data_AF-A0A0J6W1Z5-F1
#
_entry.id   AF-A0A0J6W1Z5-F1
#
_cell.length_a   1.000
_cell.length_b   1.000
_cell.length_c   1.000
_cell.angle_alpha   90.00
_cell.angle_beta   90.00
_cell.angle_gamma   90.00
#
_symmetry.space_group_name_H-M   'P 1'
#
loop_
_entity.id
_entity.type
_entity.pdbx_description
1 polymer ?
#
loop_
_entity_poly.entity_id
_entity_poly.type
_entity_poly.pdbx_seq_one_letter_code
_entity_poly.pdbx_strand_id
1 'polypeptide(L)'
;MCACRYQVRKSFCVRIGCMAQPHKGQREQIKVRADASVYVRLREMAAERGTSVSQLSADLLAIAVGRPEAVRELDKEVLPLAM
;
A
#
# COMPACT_ATOMS: atom_id res chain seq x y z
N MET A 1 -0.23 -5.34 -29.06
CA MET A 1 0.61 -4.13 -28.94
C MET A 1 -0.32 -2.91 -28.86
N CYS A 2 -0.59 -2.38 -27.66
CA CYS A 2 -1.42 -1.19 -27.50
C CYS A 2 -0.74 -0.25 -26.51
N ALA A 3 0.03 0.70 -27.06
CA ALA A 3 0.75 1.70 -26.31
C ALA A 3 -0.22 2.75 -25.73
N CYS A 4 -0.62 2.61 -24.47
CA CYS A 4 -1.47 3.58 -23.80
C CYS A 4 -0.67 4.52 -22.88
N ARG A 5 0.04 5.42 -23.56
CA ARG A 5 0.33 6.82 -23.19
C ARG A 5 0.29 7.16 -21.69
N TYR A 6 1.44 6.96 -21.05
CA TYR A 6 1.76 7.34 -19.67
C TYR A 6 1.73 8.87 -19.50
N GLN A 7 0.62 9.41 -18.95
CA GLN A 7 0.48 10.85 -18.70
C GLN A 7 0.84 11.15 -17.24
N VAL A 8 2.08 11.59 -17.03
CA VAL A 8 2.59 12.01 -15.72
C VAL A 8 2.06 13.41 -15.40
N ARG A 9 1.02 13.50 -14.56
CA ARG A 9 0.62 14.78 -13.97
C ARG A 9 1.16 14.87 -12.53
N LYS A 10 2.10 15.81 -12.36
CA LYS A 10 2.65 16.27 -11.09
C LYS A 10 1.55 16.84 -10.18
N SER A 11 1.83 16.76 -8.88
CA SER A 11 1.32 17.62 -7.82
C SER A 11 -0.12 17.41 -7.37
N PHE A 12 -0.26 16.68 -6.26
CA PHE A 12 -1.23 17.04 -5.24
C PHE A 12 -0.55 17.02 -3.87
N CYS A 13 0.08 18.15 -3.54
CA CYS A 13 0.57 18.44 -2.20
C CYS A 13 -0.61 19.09 -1.46
N VAL A 14 -1.34 18.30 -0.66
CA VAL A 14 -2.34 18.85 0.27
C VAL A 14 -1.60 19.26 1.54
N ARG A 15 -1.77 20.53 1.87
CA ARG A 15 -1.13 21.29 2.93
C ARG A 15 -1.72 20.88 4.29
N ILE A 16 -1.18 19.83 4.90
CA ILE A 16 -1.37 19.47 6.32
C ILE A 16 0.03 19.29 6.90
N GLY A 17 0.33 19.94 8.03
CA GLY A 17 1.67 20.09 8.61
C GLY A 17 2.50 18.80 8.59
N CYS A 18 3.45 18.73 7.67
CA CYS A 18 4.25 17.54 7.42
C CYS A 18 5.40 17.51 8.44
N MET A 19 5.22 16.84 9.58
CA MET A 19 6.37 16.09 10.08
C MET A 19 6.68 15.09 8.97
N ALA A 20 7.84 15.25 8.32
CA ALA A 20 8.26 14.35 7.24
C ALA A 20 8.21 12.93 7.80
N GLN A 21 7.14 12.19 7.49
CA GLN A 21 7.00 10.82 7.93
C GLN A 21 8.24 10.10 7.43
N PRO A 22 9.06 9.50 8.31
CA PRO A 22 10.25 8.78 7.91
C PRO A 22 9.84 7.83 6.79
N HIS A 23 10.42 8.05 5.61
CA HIS A 23 10.07 7.27 4.43
C HIS A 23 10.24 5.79 4.81
N LYS A 24 9.22 4.97 4.57
CA LYS A 24 9.16 3.57 5.04
C LYS A 24 10.19 2.64 4.34
N GLY A 25 11.40 3.10 4.03
CA GLY A 25 12.43 2.44 3.21
C GLY A 25 12.35 2.82 1.74
N GLN A 26 13.27 2.38 0.88
CA GLN A 26 13.20 2.64 -0.57
C GLN A 26 11.89 2.04 -1.14
N ARG A 27 11.00 2.89 -1.63
CA ARG A 27 9.68 2.53 -2.16
C ARG A 27 9.38 3.41 -3.35
N GLU A 28 8.83 2.84 -4.39
CA GLU A 28 8.25 3.58 -5.50
C GLU A 28 6.73 3.58 -5.38
N GLN A 29 6.11 4.73 -5.67
CA GLN A 29 4.65 4.83 -5.67
C GLN A 29 4.09 4.33 -6.99
N ILE A 30 3.27 3.28 -6.92
CA ILE A 30 2.50 2.79 -8.07
C ILE A 30 1.08 3.37 -7.98
N LYS A 31 0.69 4.17 -8.99
CA LYS A 31 -0.69 4.66 -9.12
C LYS A 31 -1.47 3.72 -10.02
N VAL A 32 -2.39 2.94 -9.44
CA VAL A 32 -3.22 1.98 -10.16
C VAL A 32 -4.67 2.49 -10.20
N ARG A 33 -5.35 2.27 -11.33
CA ARG A 33 -6.81 2.40 -11.43
C ARG A 33 -7.40 1.02 -11.15
N ALA A 34 -7.62 0.69 -9.89
CA ALA A 34 -8.31 -0.53 -9.50
C ALA A 34 -9.82 -0.38 -9.76
N ASP A 35 -10.48 -1.50 -10.05
CA ASP A 35 -11.94 -1.54 -10.07
C ASP A 35 -12.52 -1.15 -8.70
N ALA A 36 -13.70 -0.52 -8.69
CA ALA A 36 -14.32 -0.04 -7.47
C ALA A 36 -14.59 -1.17 -6.46
N SER A 37 -15.03 -2.34 -6.94
CA SER A 37 -15.29 -3.51 -6.08
C SER A 37 -14.01 -4.02 -5.40
N VAL A 38 -12.90 -4.00 -6.14
CA VAL A 38 -11.58 -4.38 -5.63
C VAL A 38 -11.13 -3.41 -4.54
N TYR A 39 -11.33 -2.10 -4.73
CA TYR A 39 -10.97 -1.11 -3.72
C TYR A 39 -11.81 -1.25 -2.44
N VAL A 40 -13.12 -1.52 -2.57
CA VAL A 40 -13.99 -1.79 -1.42
C VAL A 40 -13.49 -2.99 -0.63
N ARG A 41 -13.19 -4.11 -1.31
CA ARG A 41 -12.69 -5.31 -0.63
C ARG A 41 -11.34 -5.06 0.05
N LEU A 42 -10.43 -4.32 -0.58
CA LEU A 42 -9.16 -3.95 0.04
C LEU A 42 -9.35 -3.09 1.29
N ARG A 43 -10.37 -2.21 1.31
CA ARG A 43 -10.70 -1.40 2.49
C ARG A 43 -11.20 -2.25 3.65
N GLU A 44 -12.07 -3.23 3.37
CA GLU A 44 -12.57 -4.17 4.38
C GLU A 44 -11.42 -4.99 4.96
N MET A 45 -10.60 -5.61 4.10
CA MET A 45 -9.43 -6.40 4.52
C MET A 45 -8.42 -5.58 5.33
N ALA A 46 -8.26 -4.30 5.02
CA ALA A 46 -7.39 -3.41 5.77
C ALA A 46 -7.96 -3.11 7.15
N ALA A 47 -9.28 -2.88 7.25
CA ALA A 47 -9.98 -2.66 8.52
C ALA A 47 -9.95 -3.91 9.42
N GLU A 48 -10.21 -5.09 8.86
CA GLU A 48 -10.13 -6.39 9.55
C GLU A 48 -8.76 -6.61 10.21
N ARG A 49 -7.70 -6.08 9.59
CA ARG A 49 -6.31 -6.26 10.01
C ARG A 49 -5.72 -5.05 10.74
N GLY A 50 -6.49 -3.98 10.94
CA GLY A 50 -6.01 -2.74 11.55
C GLY A 50 -4.86 -2.05 10.77
N THR A 51 -4.75 -2.30 9.46
CA THR A 51 -3.72 -1.69 8.59
C THR A 51 -4.32 -0.66 7.64
N SER A 52 -3.46 0.09 6.94
CA SER A 52 -3.87 0.98 5.86
C SER A 52 -4.01 0.23 4.54
N VAL A 53 -4.95 0.65 3.70
CA VAL A 53 -5.16 0.08 2.35
C VAL A 53 -3.88 0.09 1.51
N SER A 54 -3.10 1.18 1.58
CA SER A 54 -1.84 1.30 0.85
C SER A 54 -0.80 0.28 1.28
N GLN A 55 -0.75 -0.03 2.57
CA GLN A 55 0.22 -0.98 3.12
C GLN A 55 -0.22 -2.43 2.84
N LEU A 56 -1.49 -2.74 3.03
CA LEU A 56 -2.07 -4.02 2.62
C LEU A 56 -1.84 -4.29 1.13
N SER A 57 -2.11 -3.30 0.27
CA SER A 57 -1.95 -3.45 -1.18
C SER A 57 -0.49 -3.67 -1.56
N ALA A 58 0.46 -3.01 -0.89
CA ALA A 58 1.88 -3.21 -1.11
C ALA A 58 2.32 -4.62 -0.72
N ASP A 59 1.84 -5.13 0.41
CA ASP A 59 2.15 -6.47 0.90
C ASP A 59 1.55 -7.55 -0.02
N LEU A 60 0.29 -7.39 -0.46
CA LEU A 60 -0.34 -8.28 -1.43
C LEU A 60 0.40 -8.27 -2.77
N LEU A 61 0.86 -7.10 -3.22
CA LEU A 61 1.65 -6.97 -4.44
C LEU A 61 2.99 -7.70 -4.30
N ALA A 62 3.67 -7.56 -3.17
CA ALA A 62 4.93 -8.25 -2.87
C ALA A 62 4.77 -9.77 -2.97
N ILE A 63 3.69 -10.32 -2.39
CA ILE A 63 3.37 -11.75 -2.49
C ILE A 63 3.10 -12.15 -3.95
N ALA A 64 2.28 -11.38 -4.66
CA ALA A 64 1.92 -11.68 -6.04
C ALA A 64 3.12 -11.70 -7.00
N VAL A 65 4.17 -10.92 -6.73
CA VAL A 65 5.41 -10.91 -7.53
C VAL A 65 6.48 -11.89 -7.01
N GLY A 66 6.16 -12.73 -6.02
CA GLY A 66 7.08 -13.71 -5.46
C GLY A 66 8.20 -13.10 -4.61
N ARG A 67 7.92 -11.97 -3.95
CA ARG A 67 8.84 -11.22 -3.07
C ARG A 67 8.32 -11.16 -1.63
N PRO A 68 8.11 -12.30 -0.94
CA PRO A 68 7.57 -12.31 0.42
C PRO A 68 8.45 -11.56 1.43
N GLU A 69 9.75 -11.41 1.16
CA GLU A 69 10.69 -10.63 1.97
C GLU A 69 10.34 -9.14 2.08
N ALA A 70 9.54 -8.62 1.14
CA ALA A 70 9.11 -7.23 1.12
C ALA A 70 7.80 -7.00 1.90
N VAL A 71 7.13 -8.07 2.35
CA VAL A 71 5.91 -8.01 3.17
C VAL A 71 6.24 -7.50 4.56
N ARG A 72 5.40 -6.62 5.11
CA ARG A 72 5.67 -6.01 6.42
C ARG A 72 4.60 -6.18 7.47
N GLU A 73 3.33 -6.24 7.10
CA GLU A 73 2.23 -6.25 8.06
C GLU A 73 1.32 -7.47 7.88
N LEU A 74 1.34 -8.13 6.72
CA LEU A 74 0.48 -9.29 6.46
C LEU A 74 0.80 -10.53 7.31
N ASP A 75 2.09 -10.80 7.54
CA ASP A 75 2.57 -12.04 8.18
C ASP A 75 3.13 -11.82 9.59
N LYS A 76 2.90 -10.65 10.18
CA LYS A 76 3.32 -10.41 11.57
C LYS A 76 2.28 -10.98 12.52
N GLU A 77 2.59 -12.16 13.07
CA GLU A 77 1.97 -12.58 14.32
C GLU A 77 2.24 -11.49 15.37
N VAL A 78 1.16 -10.88 15.87
CA VAL A 78 1.25 -9.92 16.97
C VAL A 78 1.73 -10.71 18.17
N LEU A 79 3.01 -10.59 18.52
CA LEU A 79 3.53 -11.10 19.79
C LEU A 79 2.59 -10.58 20.88
N PRO A 80 2.03 -11.45 21.75
CA PRO A 80 1.17 -10.98 22.82
C PRO A 80 1.98 -9.99 23.64
N LEU A 81 1.47 -8.75 23.77
CA LEU A 81 2.06 -7.78 24.68
C LEU A 81 2.14 -8.45 26.04
N ALA A 82 3.35 -8.76 26.49
CA ALA A 82 3.57 -9.17 27.86
C ALA A 82 3.06 -8.04 28.77
N MET A 83 2.16 -8.43 29.68
CA MET A 83 1.46 -7.59 30.66
C MET A 83 2.40 -6.72 31.49
#